data_AF-A0A7X9BRY0-F1
#
_entry.id   AF-A0A7X9BRY0-F1
#
_cell.length_a   1.000
_cell.length_b   1.000
_cell.length_c   1.000
_cell.angle_alpha   90.00
_cell.angle_beta   90.00
_cell.angle_gamma   90.00
#
_symmetry.space_group_name_H-M   'P 1'
#
loop_
_entity.id
_entity.type
_entity.pdbx_description
1 polymer ?
#
loop_
_entity_poly.entity_id
_entity_poly.type
_entity_poly.pdbx_seq_one_letter_code
_entity_poly.pdbx_strand_id
1 'polypeptide(L)' 'MTIKEFIERDNEKLQQIINEYPKQVPCNVVAEYVGCSPENVRAAVDGGSLGFHWRKPGRLTGGNCIPTSKFVRWMLNMEV' A
#
# COMPACT_ATOMS: atom_id res chain seq x y z
N MET A 1 -12.28 18.74 13.13
CA MET A 1 -11.93 18.12 11.84
C MET A 1 -13.22 17.92 11.06
N THR A 2 -13.38 18.70 10.00
CA THR A 2 -14.44 18.55 9.00
C THR A 2 -14.07 17.48 7.98
N ILE A 3 -15.04 17.04 7.18
CA ILE A 3 -14.80 16.07 6.09
C ILE A 3 -13.75 16.61 5.10
N LYS A 4 -13.80 17.90 4.78
CA LYS A 4 -12.87 18.53 3.84
C LYS A 4 -11.43 18.48 4.37
N GLU A 5 -11.23 18.91 5.62
CA GLU A 5 -9.91 18.87 6.27
C GLU A 5 -9.35 17.45 6.38
N PHE A 6 -10.22 16.44 6.59
CA PHE A 6 -9.81 15.04 6.61
C PHE A 6 -9.27 14.60 5.26
N ILE A 7 -10.00 14.88 4.17
CA ILE A 7 -9.59 14.51 2.80
C ILE A 7 -8.32 15.24 2.39
N GLU A 8 -8.19 16.54 2.72
CA GLU A 8 -6.98 17.32 2.42
C GLU A 8 -5.75 16.71 3.11
N ARG A 9 -5.85 16.39 4.41
CA ARG A 9 -4.77 15.75 5.15
C ARG A 9 -4.43 14.36 4.62
N ASP A 10 -5.43 13.61 4.17
CA ASP A 10 -5.22 12.28 3.59
C ASP A 10 -4.48 12.37 2.25
N ASN A 11 -4.86 13.32 1.39
CA ASN A 11 -4.17 13.60 0.12
C ASN A 11 -2.72 14.04 0.34
N GLU A 12 -2.45 14.89 1.33
CA GLU A 12 -1.08 15.30 1.67
C GLU A 12 -0.21 14.09 2.05
N LYS A 13 -0.73 13.18 2.87
CA LYS A 13 -0.04 11.94 3.24
C LYS A 13 0.19 11.04 2.02
N LEU A 14 -0.82 10.87 1.17
CA LEU A 14 -0.70 10.05 -0.04
C LEU A 14 0.38 10.62 -0.96
N GLN A 15 0.44 11.95 -1.11
CA GLN A 15 1.48 12.63 -1.90
C GLN A 15 2.88 12.45 -1.31
N GLN A 16 3.03 12.50 0.02
CA GLN A 16 4.30 12.19 0.69
C GLN A 16 4.76 10.75 0.39
N ILE A 17 3.86 9.77 0.48
CA ILE A 17 4.16 8.36 0.17
C ILE A 17 4.61 8.21 -1.29
N ILE A 18 3.97 8.88 -2.24
CA ILE A 18 4.34 8.85 -3.66
C ILE A 18 5.77 9.38 -3.87
N ASN A 19 6.11 10.49 -3.20
CA ASN A 19 7.43 11.12 -3.34
C ASN A 19 8.54 10.26 -2.72
N GLU A 20 8.30 9.66 -1.55
CA GLU A 20 9.28 8.81 -0.86
C GLU A 20 9.44 7.43 -1.55
N TYR A 21 8.33 6.88 -2.05
CA TYR A 21 8.26 5.57 -2.65
C TYR A 21 7.68 5.62 -4.07
N PRO A 22 8.41 6.16 -5.06
CA PRO A 22 7.85 6.39 -6.40
C PRO A 22 7.59 5.11 -7.20
N LYS A 23 8.26 4.00 -6.87
CA LYS A 23 8.16 2.72 -7.62
C LYS A 23 7.44 1.62 -6.85
N GLN A 24 7.74 1.48 -5.57
CA GLN A 24 7.20 0.42 -4.73
C GLN A 24 7.00 0.93 -3.31
N VAL A 25 5.79 0.76 -2.77
CA VAL A 25 5.45 1.08 -1.38
C VAL A 25 5.68 -0.13 -0.48
N PRO A 26 6.41 -0.01 0.64
CA PRO A 26 6.57 -1.09 1.61
C PRO A 26 5.25 -1.44 2.33
N CYS A 27 5.07 -2.71 2.70
CA CYS A 27 3.86 -3.16 3.42
C CYS A 27 3.65 -2.43 4.76
N ASN A 28 4.72 -2.06 5.46
CA ASN A 28 4.62 -1.31 6.71
C ASN A 28 4.11 0.13 6.50
N VAL A 29 4.48 0.76 5.38
CA VAL A 29 4.00 2.13 5.05
C VAL A 29 2.52 2.09 4.71
N VAL A 30 2.08 1.10 3.92
CA VAL A 30 0.65 0.88 3.65
C VAL A 30 -0.11 0.59 4.95
N ALA A 31 0.45 -0.24 5.82
CA ALA A 31 -0.18 -0.60 7.10
C ALA A 31 -0.36 0.63 8.02
N GLU A 32 0.66 1.48 8.11
CA GLU A 32 0.59 2.73 8.87
C GLU A 32 -0.46 3.69 8.28
N TYR A 33 -0.48 3.84 6.96
CA TYR A 33 -1.40 4.73 6.29
C TYR A 33 -2.86 4.28 6.44
N VAL A 34 -3.14 2.98 6.28
CA VAL A 34 -4.50 2.40 6.42
C VAL A 34 -4.90 2.20 7.88
N GLY A 35 -3.94 2.18 8.81
CA GLY A 35 -4.20 1.96 10.25
C GLY A 35 -4.42 0.49 10.60
N CYS A 36 -3.69 -0.43 9.97
CA CYS A 36 -3.77 -1.87 10.24
C CYS A 36 -2.39 -2.49 10.53
N SER A 37 -2.32 -3.80 10.82
CA SER A 37 -1.04 -4.46 11.03
C SER A 37 -0.35 -4.77 9.68
N PRO A 38 1.00 -4.77 9.62
CA PRO A 38 1.73 -5.19 8.42
C PRO A 38 1.39 -6.61 7.97
N GLU A 39 0.96 -7.48 8.87
CA GLU A 39 0.52 -8.85 8.57
C GLU A 39 -0.77 -8.87 7.75
N ASN A 40 -1.73 -8.00 8.06
CA ASN A 40 -2.97 -7.87 7.29
C ASN A 40 -2.69 -7.40 5.87
N VAL A 41 -1.77 -6.45 5.70
CA VAL A 41 -1.34 -6.00 4.35
C VAL A 41 -0.68 -7.14 3.58
N ARG A 42 0.19 -7.93 4.23
CA ARG A 42 0.81 -9.10 3.57
C ARG A 42 -0.22 -10.14 3.15
N ALA A 43 -1.22 -10.41 3.99
CA ALA A 43 -2.31 -11.33 3.64
C ALA A 43 -3.13 -10.82 2.44
N ALA A 44 -3.40 -9.51 2.37
CA ALA A 44 -4.09 -8.92 1.22
C ALA A 44 -3.26 -8.92 -0.08
N VAL A 45 -1.93 -8.84 0.04
CA VAL A 45 -1.01 -9.00 -1.11
C VAL A 45 -0.94 -10.47 -1.55
N ASP A 46 -0.91 -11.43 -0.62
CA ASP A 46 -0.95 -12.87 -0.93
C ASP A 46 -2.28 -13.26 -1.61
N GLY A 47 -3.39 -12.63 -1.19
CA GLY A 47 -4.71 -12.75 -1.84
C GLY A 47 -4.85 -12.02 -3.18
N GLY A 48 -3.81 -11.32 -3.66
CA GLY A 48 -3.77 -10.65 -4.98
C GLY A 48 -4.41 -9.27 -5.06
N SER A 49 -4.97 -8.74 -3.97
CA SER A 49 -5.72 -7.48 -3.98
C SER A 49 -4.80 -6.26 -4.15
N LEU A 50 -3.70 -6.20 -3.41
CA LEU A 50 -2.88 -4.98 -3.30
C LEU A 50 -1.57 -4.98 -4.08
N GLY A 51 -1.08 -6.13 -4.53
CA GLY A 51 0.24 -6.20 -5.16
C GLY A 51 0.61 -7.57 -5.70
N PHE A 52 1.91 -7.80 -5.81
CA PHE A 52 2.51 -9.07 -6.20
C PHE A 52 3.07 -9.78 -4.97
N HIS A 53 2.72 -11.04 -4.83
CA HIS A 53 3.35 -11.98 -3.92
C HIS A 53 4.12 -13.03 -4.71
N TRP A 54 5.30 -13.42 -4.24
CA TRP A 54 5.99 -14.58 -4.77
C TRP A 54 6.68 -15.37 -3.66
N ARG A 55 6.72 -16.69 -3.83
CA ARG A 55 7.51 -17.58 -2.97
C ARG A 55 8.84 -17.88 -3.67
N LYS A 56 9.95 -17.72 -2.95
CA LYS A 56 11.27 -18.15 -3.45
C LYS A 56 11.55 -19.57 -2.94
N PRO A 57 11.86 -20.54 -3.82
CA PRO A 57 12.27 -21.88 -3.40
C PRO A 57 13.43 -21.80 -2.39
N GLY A 58 13.34 -22.54 -1.29
CA GLY A 58 14.38 -22.59 -0.26
C GLY A 58 14.42 -21.40 0.72
N ARG A 59 13.48 -20.43 0.65
CA ARG A 59 13.31 -19.41 1.69
C ARG A 59 12.00 -19.60 2.45
N LEU A 60 12.07 -19.46 3.77
CA LEU A 60 10.91 -19.50 4.67
C LEU A 60 9.95 -18.32 4.44
N THR A 61 10.45 -17.18 3.95
CA THR A 61 9.66 -15.97 3.71
C THR A 61 9.46 -15.71 2.22
N GLY A 62 8.22 -15.48 1.80
CA GLY A 62 7.90 -14.93 0.48
C GLY A 62 8.34 -13.48 0.32
N GLY A 63 8.44 -13.01 -0.93
CA GLY A 63 8.63 -11.61 -1.24
C GLY A 63 7.30 -10.94 -1.58
N ASN A 64 7.18 -9.66 -1.24
CA ASN A 64 6.02 -8.83 -1.55
C ASN A 64 6.48 -7.57 -2.29
N CYS A 65 5.73 -7.17 -3.31
CA CYS A 65 5.89 -5.89 -3.98
C CYS A 65 4.51 -5.25 -4.15
N ILE A 66 4.35 -4.03 -3.64
CA ILE A 66 3.16 -3.20 -3.87
C ILE A 66 3.59 -2.07 -4.81
N PRO A 67 3.22 -2.11 -6.10
CA PRO A 67 3.52 -1.02 -7.02
C PRO A 67 2.83 0.26 -6.56
N THR A 68 3.56 1.37 -6.51
CA THR A 68 3.00 2.66 -6.08
C THR A 68 1.81 3.07 -6.92
N SER A 69 1.86 2.83 -8.23
CA SER A 69 0.75 3.08 -9.14
C SER A 69 -0.52 2.31 -8.80
N LYS A 70 -0.41 1.02 -8.43
CA LYS A 70 -1.56 0.19 -8.04
C LYS A 70 -2.13 0.67 -6.71
N PHE A 71 -1.28 0.99 -5.74
CA PHE A 71 -1.69 1.52 -4.44
C PHE A 71 -2.43 2.86 -4.57
N VAL A 72 -1.91 3.80 -5.35
CA VAL A 72 -2.54 5.11 -5.57
C VAL A 72 -3.90 4.97 -6.26
N ARG A 73 -3.98 4.14 -7.31
CA ARG A 73 -5.26 3.89 -8.00
C ARG A 73 -6.31 3.31 -7.05
N TRP A 74 -5.92 2.37 -6.20
CA TRP A 74 -6.79 1.80 -5.18
C TRP A 74 -7.30 2.86 -4.19
N MET A 75 -6.41 3.71 -3.67
CA MET A 75 -6.79 4.76 -2.70
C MET A 75 -7.70 5.83 -3.29
N LEU A 76 -7.48 6.18 -4.56
CA LEU A 76 -8.29 7.17 -5.26
C LEU A 76 -9.54 6.56 -5.90
N ASN A 77 -9.80 5.27 -5.69
CA ASN A 77 -10.88 4.51 -6.32
C ASN A 77 -10.91 4.70 -7.86
N MET A 78 -9.72 4.78 -8.46
CA MET A 78 -9.55 4.82 -9.90
C MET A 78 -9.51 3.39 -10.42
N GLU A 79 -10.17 3.13 -11.54
CA GLU A 79 -10.10 1.81 -12.20
C GLU A 79 -8.63 1.45 -12.52
N VAL A 80 -8.29 0.17 -12.26
CA VAL A 80 -6.94 -0.39 -12.41
C VAL A 80 -6.73 -0.94 -13.81
#